data_AF-A0A9E3GFH9-F1
#
_entry.id   AF-A0A9E3GFH9-F1
#
_cell.length_a   1.000
_cell.length_b   1.000
_cell.length_c   1.000
_cell.angle_alpha   90.00
_cell.angle_beta   90.00
_cell.angle_gamma   90.00
#
_symmetry.space_group_name_H-M   'P 1'
#
loop_
_entity.id
_entity.type
_entity.pdbx_description
1 polymer ?
#
loop_
_entity_poly.entity_id
_entity_poly.type
_entity_poly.pdbx_seq_one_letter_code
_entity_poly.pdbx_strand_id
1 'polypeptide(L)'
;MATVVAFHAHPDDEVILTGGTLARAAATGHRVVVVTATDGRVWNEDRSRLGELHSSARILGIHRVECLGYADSGYGPEFYRDPPGRIRFARADPGEVAQRLSQILRDEDAHLLLSYQRNGGYGHRDHVQVHYVGKRAAELARTPRVLEVTMPRELLLWTGRLARLLRLPAPYDPDVARTAYAPRATITHRVGVFRFAGQKRDA
;
A
#
# COMPACT_ATOMS: atom_id res chain seq x y z
N MET A 1 -10.41 12.25 18.24
CA MET A 1 -10.46 11.94 16.80
C MET A 1 -9.02 11.90 16.31
N ALA A 2 -8.62 10.91 15.52
CA ALA A 2 -7.25 10.77 15.02
C ALA A 2 -7.25 10.81 13.48
N THR A 3 -6.12 11.20 12.89
CA THR A 3 -5.91 11.12 11.43
C THR A 3 -5.03 9.92 11.08
N VAL A 4 -5.56 9.04 10.24
CA VAL A 4 -4.87 7.88 9.67
C VAL A 4 -4.52 8.20 8.21
N VAL A 5 -3.23 8.16 7.90
CA VAL A 5 -2.72 8.26 6.54
C VAL A 5 -2.23 6.89 6.11
N ALA A 6 -2.62 6.41 4.94
CA ALA A 6 -2.11 5.18 4.35
C ALA A 6 -1.36 5.50 3.05
N PHE A 7 -0.07 5.15 3.01
CA PHE A 7 0.78 5.38 1.86
C PHE A 7 1.01 4.07 1.10
N HIS A 8 0.53 4.04 -0.15
CA HIS A 8 0.51 2.89 -1.04
C HIS A 8 1.28 3.17 -2.33
N ALA A 9 1.66 2.12 -3.06
CA ALA A 9 2.40 2.28 -4.29
C ALA A 9 1.45 2.58 -5.46
N HIS A 10 0.35 1.82 -5.55
CA HIS A 10 -0.55 1.83 -6.72
C HIS A 10 -2.02 2.01 -6.33
N PRO A 11 -2.88 2.47 -7.26
CA PRO A 11 -4.33 2.34 -7.16
C PRO A 11 -4.76 0.87 -7.08
N ASP A 12 -5.42 0.44 -5.99
CA ASP A 12 -5.90 -0.90 -5.59
C ASP A 12 -5.23 -1.46 -4.31
N ASP A 13 -3.99 -1.06 -4.03
CA ASP A 13 -3.25 -1.45 -2.84
C ASP A 13 -3.99 -1.12 -1.53
N GLU A 14 -4.71 0.01 -1.52
CA GLU A 14 -5.41 0.52 -0.34
C GLU A 14 -6.53 -0.40 0.12
N VAL A 15 -7.14 -1.15 -0.80
CA VAL A 15 -8.21 -2.09 -0.48
C VAL A 15 -7.66 -3.47 -0.14
N ILE A 16 -6.55 -3.91 -0.76
CA ILE A 16 -6.01 -5.27 -0.63
C ILE A 16 -5.60 -5.60 0.81
N LEU A 17 -4.70 -4.83 1.43
CA LEU A 17 -4.24 -5.11 2.80
C LEU A 17 -4.98 -4.29 3.84
N THR A 18 -5.41 -3.08 3.49
CA THR A 18 -5.87 -2.09 4.46
C THR A 18 -7.34 -1.75 4.36
N GLY A 19 -8.07 -2.17 3.32
CA GLY A 19 -9.44 -1.70 3.06
C GLY A 19 -10.39 -1.81 4.26
N GLY A 20 -10.42 -2.98 4.91
CA GLY A 20 -11.24 -3.17 6.12
C GLY A 20 -10.78 -2.31 7.31
N THR A 21 -9.48 -2.02 7.43
CA THR A 21 -8.93 -1.16 8.48
C THR A 21 -9.29 0.30 8.22
N LEU A 22 -9.18 0.75 6.97
CA LEU A 22 -9.54 2.11 6.55
C LEU A 22 -11.05 2.34 6.72
N ALA A 23 -11.88 1.41 6.24
CA ALA A 23 -13.33 1.46 6.41
C ALA A 23 -13.74 1.49 7.89
N ARG A 24 -13.10 0.66 8.72
CA ARG A 24 -13.32 0.69 10.17
C ARG A 24 -12.96 2.04 10.76
N ALA A 25 -11.79 2.59 10.43
CA ALA A 25 -11.33 3.87 10.97
C ALA A 25 -12.30 5.00 10.61
N ALA A 26 -12.74 5.07 9.35
CA ALA A 26 -13.73 6.03 8.87
C ALA A 26 -15.07 5.87 9.61
N ALA A 27 -15.59 4.64 9.71
CA ALA A 27 -16.86 4.37 10.41
C ALA A 27 -16.82 4.69 11.91
N THR A 28 -15.64 4.69 12.53
CA THR A 28 -15.44 5.11 13.92
C THR A 28 -15.12 6.60 14.08
N GLY A 29 -15.31 7.40 13.03
CA GLY A 29 -15.16 8.86 13.05
C GLY A 29 -13.71 9.35 13.01
N HIS A 30 -12.75 8.53 12.57
CA HIS A 30 -11.38 8.98 12.30
C HIS A 30 -11.28 9.59 10.90
N ARG A 31 -10.37 10.57 10.75
CA ARG A 31 -10.04 11.10 9.43
C ARG A 31 -9.14 10.11 8.72
N VAL A 32 -9.48 9.76 7.48
CA VAL A 32 -8.75 8.77 6.68
C VAL A 32 -8.27 9.40 5.38
N VAL A 33 -6.97 9.35 5.14
CA VAL A 33 -6.31 9.86 3.94
C VAL A 33 -5.54 8.73 3.29
N VAL A 34 -5.69 8.56 1.98
CA VAL A 34 -4.89 7.63 1.18
C VAL A 34 -3.97 8.43 0.26
N VAL A 35 -2.69 8.10 0.27
CA VAL A 35 -1.69 8.63 -0.64
C VAL A 35 -1.17 7.48 -1.49
N THR A 36 -1.19 7.62 -2.81
CA THR A 36 -0.55 6.68 -3.74
C THR A 36 0.69 7.32 -4.34
N ALA A 37 1.78 6.55 -4.45
CA ALA A 37 3.00 7.04 -5.09
C ALA A 37 2.80 7.20 -6.61
N THR A 38 2.08 6.25 -7.22
CA THR A 38 1.88 6.15 -8.66
C THR A 38 0.40 6.18 -9.02
N ASP A 39 0.13 6.33 -10.32
CA ASP A 39 -1.23 6.27 -10.89
C ASP A 39 -1.53 4.93 -11.58
N GLY A 40 -0.69 3.92 -11.36
CA GLY A 40 -0.82 2.56 -11.91
C GLY A 40 -0.41 2.43 -13.39
N ARG A 41 0.10 3.49 -14.03
CA ARG A 41 0.50 3.44 -15.45
C ARG A 41 1.92 2.92 -15.59
N VAL A 42 2.06 1.64 -15.96
CA VAL A 42 3.34 1.04 -16.35
C VAL A 42 3.75 1.52 -17.74
N TRP A 43 2.82 1.78 -18.65
CA TRP A 43 3.14 2.31 -19.97
C TRP A 43 2.54 3.71 -20.15
N ASN A 44 2.73 4.32 -21.32
CA ASN A 44 1.99 5.53 -21.70
C ASN A 44 0.56 5.17 -22.11
N GLU A 45 -0.18 4.55 -21.19
CA GLU A 45 -1.59 4.25 -21.37
C GLU A 45 -2.43 5.52 -21.15
N ASP A 46 -3.47 5.66 -21.97
CA ASP A 46 -4.40 6.80 -21.90
C ASP A 46 -5.25 6.80 -20.63
N ARG A 47 -5.37 5.66 -19.93
CA ARG A 47 -6.28 5.50 -18.80
C ARG A 47 -5.51 5.28 -17.50
N SER A 48 -5.47 6.33 -16.68
CA SER A 48 -5.07 6.22 -15.29
C SER A 48 -6.11 5.44 -14.47
N ARG A 49 -5.65 4.66 -13.47
CA ARG A 49 -6.54 3.95 -12.53
C ARG A 49 -7.03 4.81 -11.36
N LEU A 50 -6.78 6.12 -11.38
CA LEU A 50 -7.21 7.03 -10.31
C LEU A 50 -8.74 7.11 -10.18
N GLY A 51 -9.50 6.94 -11.27
CA GLY A 51 -10.96 6.86 -11.20
C GLY A 51 -11.47 5.65 -10.41
N GLU A 52 -10.76 4.52 -10.51
CA GLU A 52 -11.04 3.31 -9.72
C GLU A 52 -10.71 3.55 -8.24
N LEU A 53 -9.52 4.12 -7.96
CA LEU A 53 -9.12 4.50 -6.60
C LEU A 53 -10.12 5.46 -5.94
N HIS A 54 -10.61 6.48 -6.66
CA HIS A 54 -11.63 7.38 -6.13
C HIS A 54 -12.97 6.68 -5.87
N SER A 55 -13.28 5.62 -6.61
CA SER A 55 -14.49 4.82 -6.39
C SER A 55 -14.34 3.93 -5.17
N SER A 56 -13.23 3.20 -5.05
CA SER A 56 -12.85 2.46 -3.84
C SER A 56 -12.85 3.38 -2.61
N ALA A 57 -12.24 4.57 -2.71
CA ALA A 57 -12.19 5.55 -1.64
C ALA A 57 -13.57 5.98 -1.13
N ARG A 58 -14.52 6.24 -2.04
CA ARG A 58 -15.91 6.54 -1.67
C ARG A 58 -16.57 5.38 -0.93
N ILE A 59 -16.37 4.16 -1.42
CA ILE A 59 -16.95 2.96 -0.82
C ILE A 59 -16.38 2.75 0.59
N LEU A 60 -15.06 2.90 0.78
CA LEU A 60 -14.39 2.71 2.06
C LEU A 60 -14.57 3.88 3.05
N GLY A 61 -15.17 5.01 2.63
CA GLY A 61 -15.29 6.21 3.49
C GLY A 61 -13.96 6.97 3.68
N ILE A 62 -13.04 6.85 2.73
CA ILE A 62 -11.79 7.62 2.71
C ILE A 62 -12.12 9.10 2.40
N HIS A 63 -11.55 10.02 3.19
CA HIS A 63 -11.91 11.44 3.15
C HIS A 63 -11.07 12.23 2.14
N ARG A 64 -9.84 11.78 1.87
CA ARG A 64 -8.93 12.40 0.90
C ARG A 64 -8.12 11.32 0.21
N VAL A 65 -7.96 11.47 -1.10
CA VAL A 65 -7.04 10.69 -1.93
C VAL A 65 -6.05 11.66 -2.56
N GLU A 66 -4.77 11.34 -2.48
CA GLU A 66 -3.67 12.08 -3.11
C GLU A 66 -2.82 11.12 -3.95
N CYS A 67 -2.38 11.55 -5.13
CA CYS A 67 -1.41 10.80 -5.94
C CYS A 67 -0.16 11.64 -6.16
N LEU A 68 1.02 11.10 -5.84
CA LEU A 68 2.29 11.81 -6.01
C LEU A 68 2.74 11.91 -7.49
N GLY A 69 2.08 11.18 -8.39
CA GLY A 69 2.23 11.33 -9.85
C GLY A 69 3.42 10.58 -10.47
N TYR A 70 4.16 9.77 -9.71
CA TYR A 70 5.26 8.97 -10.25
C TYR A 70 4.74 7.86 -11.17
N ALA A 71 5.55 7.44 -12.13
CA ALA A 71 5.20 6.33 -13.01
C ALA A 71 5.38 4.99 -12.28
N ASP A 72 4.51 4.03 -12.57
CA ASP A 72 4.61 2.67 -12.00
C ASP A 72 5.89 1.99 -12.48
N SER A 73 6.68 1.44 -11.58
CA SER A 73 7.95 0.82 -11.95
C SER A 73 7.80 -0.54 -12.62
N GLY A 74 6.60 -1.13 -12.60
CA GLY A 74 6.31 -2.47 -13.08
C GLY A 74 6.88 -3.56 -12.17
N TYR A 75 6.40 -4.79 -12.38
CA TYR A 75 6.83 -5.98 -11.66
C TYR A 75 7.66 -6.91 -12.56
N GLY A 76 8.52 -7.74 -11.94
CA GLY A 76 9.32 -8.75 -12.65
C GLY A 76 10.82 -8.45 -12.68
N PRO A 77 11.59 -9.11 -13.56
CA PRO A 77 13.03 -8.92 -13.68
C PRO A 77 13.39 -7.66 -14.49
N GLU A 78 12.57 -7.29 -15.47
CA GLU A 78 12.82 -6.14 -16.30
C GLU A 78 12.51 -4.84 -15.54
N PHE A 79 13.46 -3.91 -15.54
CA PHE A 79 13.25 -2.57 -15.04
C PHE A 79 13.14 -1.59 -16.20
N TYR A 80 11.89 -1.30 -16.59
CA TYR A 80 11.58 -0.41 -17.70
C TYR A 80 12.21 0.97 -17.56
N ARG A 81 12.48 1.61 -18.69
CA ARG A 81 12.92 3.01 -18.73
C ARG A 81 11.81 3.94 -18.25
N ASP A 82 12.24 5.13 -17.85
CA ASP A 82 11.33 6.22 -17.51
C ASP A 82 10.49 6.62 -18.74
N PRO A 83 9.16 6.76 -18.61
CA PRO A 83 8.34 7.25 -19.69
C PRO A 83 8.54 8.76 -19.87
N PRO A 84 8.25 9.33 -21.04
CA PRO A 84 8.37 10.76 -21.29
C PRO A 84 7.71 11.62 -20.22
N GLY A 85 8.48 12.56 -19.63
CA GLY A 85 7.97 13.53 -18.66
C GLY A 85 7.69 13.01 -17.26
N ARG A 86 7.99 11.74 -16.95
CA ARG A 86 7.75 11.15 -15.61
C ARG A 86 8.89 10.24 -15.20
N ILE A 87 9.12 10.14 -13.90
CA ILE A 87 10.13 9.24 -13.32
C ILE A 87 9.40 8.04 -12.71
N ARG A 88 9.93 6.84 -12.94
CA ARG A 88 9.48 5.60 -12.29
C ARG A 88 9.72 5.70 -10.80
N PHE A 89 8.73 5.36 -9.99
CA PHE A 89 8.78 5.62 -8.56
C PHE A 89 9.98 4.98 -7.86
N ALA A 90 10.36 3.76 -8.24
CA ALA A 90 11.54 3.07 -7.72
C ALA A 90 12.88 3.72 -8.10
N ARG A 91 12.91 4.67 -9.06
CA ARG A 91 14.10 5.49 -9.41
C ARG A 91 14.08 6.87 -8.76
N ALA A 92 12.95 7.32 -8.25
CA ALA A 92 12.83 8.63 -7.65
C ALA A 92 13.70 8.72 -6.39
N ASP A 93 14.29 9.90 -6.14
CA ASP A 93 15.06 10.12 -4.92
C ASP A 93 14.14 9.95 -3.69
N PRO A 94 14.45 9.00 -2.77
CA PRO A 94 13.60 8.75 -1.61
C PRO A 94 13.44 9.99 -0.71
N GLY A 95 14.45 10.86 -0.65
CA GLY A 95 14.44 12.08 0.16
C GLY A 95 13.46 13.10 -0.38
N GLU A 96 13.47 13.37 -1.69
CA GLU A 96 12.52 14.26 -2.35
C GLU A 96 11.07 13.78 -2.21
N VAL A 97 10.82 12.48 -2.42
CA VAL A 97 9.47 11.92 -2.25
C VAL A 97 9.06 12.02 -0.78
N ALA A 98 9.96 11.70 0.15
CA ALA A 98 9.68 11.77 1.57
C ALA A 98 9.35 13.18 2.04
N GLN A 99 9.99 14.22 1.46
CA GLN A 99 9.64 15.60 1.74
C GLN A 99 8.19 15.90 1.32
N ARG A 100 7.79 15.49 0.10
CA ARG A 100 6.41 15.66 -0.39
C ARG A 100 5.40 14.95 0.50
N LEU A 101 5.64 13.69 0.86
CA LEU A 101 4.78 12.95 1.78
C LEU A 101 4.76 13.60 3.18
N SER A 102 5.90 14.11 3.68
CA SER A 102 5.97 14.77 5.00
C SER A 102 5.15 16.06 5.09
N GLN A 103 4.94 16.75 3.96
CA GLN A 103 4.05 17.91 3.90
C GLN A 103 2.61 17.45 4.11
N ILE A 104 2.15 16.44 3.37
CA ILE A 104 0.81 15.85 3.56
C ILE A 104 0.62 15.36 5.00
N LEU A 105 1.60 14.67 5.58
CA LEU A 105 1.50 14.19 6.96
C LEU A 105 1.35 15.33 7.98
N ARG A 106 1.98 16.49 7.75
CA ARG A 106 1.86 17.68 8.61
C ARG A 106 0.54 18.41 8.38
N ASP A 107 0.15 18.61 7.13
CA ASP A 107 -1.10 19.29 6.76
C ASP A 107 -2.32 18.55 7.32
N GLU A 108 -2.24 17.22 7.42
CA GLU A 108 -3.30 16.35 7.91
C GLU A 108 -3.22 16.08 9.43
N ASP A 109 -2.20 16.62 10.12
CA ASP A 109 -1.86 16.30 11.51
C ASP A 109 -1.88 14.77 11.76
N ALA A 110 -1.11 14.05 10.95
CA ALA A 110 -1.16 12.60 10.90
C ALA A 110 -0.74 11.97 12.23
N HIS A 111 -1.66 11.22 12.84
CA HIS A 111 -1.41 10.50 14.09
C HIS A 111 -0.83 9.10 13.83
N LEU A 112 -1.15 8.53 12.66
CA LEU A 112 -0.74 7.20 12.23
C LEU A 112 -0.45 7.20 10.74
N LEU A 113 0.73 6.70 10.37
CA LEU A 113 1.05 6.30 9.00
C LEU A 113 1.00 4.77 8.85
N LEU A 114 0.19 4.28 7.91
CA LEU A 114 0.27 2.92 7.40
C LEU A 114 1.22 2.90 6.19
N SER A 115 2.20 2.01 6.20
CA SER A 115 3.17 1.78 5.10
C SER A 115 3.51 0.29 5.02
N TYR A 116 4.45 -0.11 4.17
CA TYR A 116 4.85 -1.51 3.99
C TYR A 116 6.07 -1.88 4.83
N GLN A 117 6.26 -3.19 4.99
CA GLN A 117 7.48 -3.76 5.54
C GLN A 117 8.67 -3.52 4.60
N ARG A 118 9.90 -3.72 5.09
CA ARG A 118 11.15 -3.52 4.32
C ARG A 118 11.20 -4.24 2.97
N ASN A 119 10.54 -5.40 2.85
CA ASN A 119 10.45 -6.18 1.61
C ASN A 119 9.27 -5.76 0.69
N GLY A 120 8.53 -4.71 1.03
CA GLY A 120 7.35 -4.26 0.29
C GLY A 120 6.18 -5.24 0.33
N GLY A 121 6.12 -6.14 1.33
CA GLY A 121 5.13 -7.22 1.35
C GLY A 121 5.59 -8.39 0.50
N TYR A 122 5.54 -8.32 -0.83
CA TYR A 122 5.85 -9.45 -1.72
C TYR A 122 7.02 -9.18 -2.70
N GLY A 123 7.82 -8.13 -2.45
CA GLY A 123 9.01 -7.82 -3.24
C GLY A 123 8.77 -6.92 -4.44
N HIS A 124 7.58 -6.32 -4.60
CA HIS A 124 7.39 -5.28 -5.61
C HIS A 124 8.30 -4.08 -5.32
N ARG A 125 9.08 -3.66 -6.32
CA ARG A 125 10.07 -2.58 -6.20
C ARG A 125 9.47 -1.27 -5.68
N ASP A 126 8.28 -0.90 -6.17
CA ASP A 126 7.57 0.30 -5.66
C ASP A 126 7.11 0.15 -4.22
N HIS A 127 6.70 -1.05 -3.78
CA HIS A 127 6.31 -1.25 -2.37
C HIS A 127 7.52 -1.17 -1.45
N VAL A 128 8.67 -1.66 -1.91
CA VAL A 128 9.96 -1.48 -1.21
C VAL A 128 10.30 0.01 -1.11
N GLN A 129 10.11 0.78 -2.17
CA GLN A 129 10.33 2.23 -2.15
C GLN A 129 9.35 2.95 -1.20
N VAL A 130 8.08 2.54 -1.16
CA VAL A 130 7.07 3.05 -0.21
C VAL A 130 7.52 2.86 1.24
N HIS A 131 8.17 1.74 1.58
CA HIS A 131 8.71 1.53 2.92
C HIS A 131 9.76 2.59 3.28
N TYR A 132 10.76 2.79 2.42
CA TYR A 132 11.85 3.75 2.68
C TYR A 132 11.35 5.19 2.73
N VAL A 133 10.53 5.59 1.75
CA VAL A 133 9.92 6.91 1.68
C VAL A 133 9.00 7.14 2.89
N GLY A 134 8.13 6.19 3.22
CA GLY A 134 7.18 6.30 4.31
C GLY A 134 7.88 6.47 5.66
N LYS A 135 8.90 5.65 5.93
CA LYS A 135 9.71 5.78 7.15
C LYS A 135 10.38 7.15 7.24
N ARG A 136 11.01 7.61 6.14
CA ARG A 136 11.68 8.91 6.11
C ARG A 136 10.69 10.08 6.25
N ALA A 137 9.54 10.00 5.61
CA ALA A 137 8.51 11.03 5.68
C ALA A 137 7.95 11.17 7.10
N ALA A 138 7.71 10.04 7.79
CA ALA A 138 7.27 10.04 9.18
C ALA A 138 8.30 10.66 10.13
N GLU A 139 9.59 10.40 9.93
CA GLU A 139 10.66 11.07 10.69
C GLU A 139 10.64 12.59 10.48
N LEU A 140 10.55 13.05 9.22
CA LEU A 140 10.51 14.46 8.86
C LEU A 140 9.27 15.18 9.42
N ALA A 141 8.11 14.52 9.36
CA ALA A 141 6.84 15.04 9.86
C ALA A 141 6.68 14.88 11.38
N ARG A 142 7.57 14.14 12.05
CA ARG A 142 7.43 13.70 13.45
C ARG A 142 6.12 12.96 13.72
N THR A 143 5.66 12.15 12.74
CA THR A 143 4.44 11.35 12.86
C THR A 143 4.58 10.36 14.02
N PRO A 144 3.69 10.37 15.02
CA PRO A 144 3.90 9.62 16.27
C PRO A 144 3.99 8.10 16.09
N ARG A 145 3.29 7.55 15.10
CA ARG A 145 3.19 6.10 14.89
C ARG A 145 3.28 5.75 13.42
N VAL A 146 4.13 4.78 13.11
CA VAL A 146 4.18 4.11 11.82
C VAL A 146 3.87 2.64 12.04
N LEU A 147 2.90 2.10 11.31
CA LEU A 147 2.59 0.68 11.33
C LEU A 147 2.82 0.09 9.93
N GLU A 148 3.61 -0.98 9.89
CA GLU A 148 3.88 -1.72 8.66
C GLU A 148 2.78 -2.76 8.44
N VAL A 149 2.04 -2.62 7.35
CA VAL A 149 0.90 -3.48 7.04
C VAL A 149 1.40 -4.81 6.50
N THR A 150 0.79 -5.90 6.97
CA THR A 150 1.25 -7.25 6.65
C THR A 150 0.14 -8.27 6.87
N MET A 151 0.38 -9.52 6.46
CA MET A 151 -0.43 -10.68 6.79
C MET A 151 0.44 -11.86 7.23
N PRO A 152 -0.09 -12.85 7.95
CA PRO A 152 0.69 -14.02 8.34
C PRO A 152 1.18 -14.79 7.10
N ARG A 153 2.49 -14.82 6.88
CA ARG A 153 3.13 -15.55 5.76
C ARG A 153 2.72 -17.02 5.71
N GLU A 154 2.48 -17.62 6.86
CA GLU A 154 2.05 -19.01 6.98
C GLU A 154 0.71 -19.26 6.27
N LEU A 155 -0.16 -18.25 6.16
CA LEU A 155 -1.39 -18.34 5.38
C LEU A 155 -1.10 -18.47 3.88
N LEU A 156 -0.13 -17.72 3.34
CA LEU A 156 0.32 -17.86 1.95
C LEU A 156 0.92 -19.24 1.70
N LEU A 157 1.79 -19.70 2.60
CA LEU A 157 2.43 -21.01 2.45
C LEU A 157 1.41 -22.14 2.49
N TRP A 158 0.42 -22.04 3.39
CA TRP A 158 -0.64 -23.03 3.50
C TRP A 158 -1.56 -23.03 2.27
N THR A 159 -2.04 -21.87 1.83
CA THR A 159 -2.88 -21.75 0.63
C THR A 159 -2.13 -22.22 -0.63
N GLY A 160 -0.85 -21.88 -0.77
CA GLY A 160 -0.01 -22.33 -1.88
C GLY A 160 0.26 -23.85 -1.87
N ARG A 161 0.29 -24.50 -0.71
CA ARG A 161 0.34 -25.97 -0.61
C ARG A 161 -0.99 -26.61 -1.02
N LEU A 162 -2.10 -26.05 -0.56
CA LEU A 162 -3.44 -26.53 -0.90
C LEU A 162 -3.73 -26.40 -2.40
N ALA A 163 -3.40 -25.25 -3.01
CA ALA A 163 -3.55 -25.05 -4.45
C ALA A 163 -2.76 -26.09 -5.26
N ARG A 164 -1.50 -26.34 -4.90
CA ARG A 164 -0.67 -27.39 -5.53
C ARG A 164 -1.25 -28.79 -5.39
N LEU A 165 -1.76 -29.12 -4.20
CA LEU A 165 -2.45 -30.40 -3.96
C LEU A 165 -3.66 -30.58 -4.88
N LEU A 166 -4.41 -29.50 -5.10
CA LEU A 166 -5.60 -29.46 -5.94
C LEU A 166 -5.30 -29.20 -7.43
N ARG A 167 -4.02 -29.10 -7.82
CA ARG A 167 -3.57 -28.74 -9.18
C ARG A 167 -4.12 -27.39 -9.68
N LEU A 168 -4.34 -26.46 -8.77
CA LEU A 168 -4.74 -25.08 -9.04
C LEU A 168 -3.51 -24.15 -9.08
N PRO A 169 -3.57 -23.03 -9.82
CA PRO A 169 -2.51 -22.03 -9.80
C PRO A 169 -2.33 -21.47 -8.39
N ALA A 170 -1.09 -21.51 -7.90
CA ALA A 170 -0.74 -20.88 -6.63
C ALA A 170 -0.69 -19.35 -6.78
N PRO A 171 -1.05 -18.58 -5.73
CA PRO A 171 -1.08 -17.12 -5.82
C PRO A 171 0.32 -16.49 -5.95
N TYR A 172 1.35 -17.17 -5.48
CA TYR A 172 2.74 -16.71 -5.54
C TYR A 172 3.68 -17.87 -5.86
N ASP A 173 4.79 -17.54 -6.51
CA ASP A 173 5.93 -18.44 -6.65
C ASP A 173 6.45 -18.88 -5.26
N PRO A 174 6.89 -20.15 -5.07
CA PRO A 174 7.40 -20.63 -3.79
C PRO A 174 8.51 -19.77 -3.17
N ASP A 175 9.40 -19.18 -3.95
CA ASP A 175 10.51 -18.39 -3.43
C ASP A 175 10.04 -17.00 -2.97
N VAL A 176 9.08 -16.40 -3.67
CA VAL A 176 8.40 -15.18 -3.20
C VAL A 176 7.62 -15.49 -1.93
N ALA A 177 6.83 -16.57 -1.88
CA ALA A 177 6.01 -16.92 -0.73
C ALA A 177 6.85 -17.17 0.55
N ARG A 178 8.09 -17.65 0.42
CA ARG A 178 9.01 -17.84 1.55
C ARG A 178 9.46 -16.55 2.21
N THR A 179 9.43 -15.43 1.49
CA THR A 179 9.93 -14.13 1.96
C THR A 179 8.84 -13.06 2.02
N ALA A 180 7.65 -13.33 1.47
CA ALA A 180 6.54 -12.40 1.45
C ALA A 180 5.89 -12.24 2.83
N TYR A 181 5.54 -11.00 3.19
CA TYR A 181 4.87 -10.61 4.43
C TYR A 181 5.59 -11.07 5.71
N ALA A 182 4.98 -10.90 6.87
CA ALA A 182 5.57 -11.20 8.17
C ALA A 182 5.27 -12.64 8.61
N PRO A 183 6.23 -13.33 9.25
CA PRO A 183 5.90 -14.50 10.06
C PRO A 183 4.87 -14.14 11.14
N ARG A 184 3.93 -15.03 11.42
CA ARG A 184 2.86 -14.79 12.41
C ARG A 184 3.41 -14.36 13.77
N ALA A 185 4.55 -14.91 14.17
CA ALA A 185 5.20 -14.65 15.44
C ALA A 185 5.71 -13.21 15.60
N THR A 186 5.95 -12.48 14.51
CA THR A 186 6.45 -11.10 14.56
C THR A 186 5.34 -10.06 14.43
N ILE A 187 4.08 -10.49 14.24
CA ILE A 187 2.93 -9.58 14.07
C ILE A 187 2.49 -9.08 15.44
N THR A 188 2.64 -7.77 15.66
CA THR A 188 2.37 -7.11 16.95
C THR A 188 0.92 -6.68 17.13
N HIS A 189 0.20 -6.39 16.04
CA HIS A 189 -1.17 -5.89 16.09
C HIS A 189 -2.08 -6.65 15.13
N ARG A 190 -3.35 -6.83 15.53
CA ARG A 190 -4.40 -7.40 14.68
C ARG A 190 -5.63 -6.53 14.77
N VAL A 191 -6.10 -6.04 13.62
CA VAL A 191 -7.32 -5.23 13.55
C VAL A 191 -8.45 -6.12 13.06
N GLY A 192 -9.43 -6.39 13.94
CA GLY A 192 -10.65 -7.11 13.56
C GLY A 192 -11.50 -6.24 12.64
N VAL A 193 -11.64 -6.64 11.38
CA VAL A 193 -12.34 -5.88 10.32
C VAL A 193 -13.40 -6.69 9.60
N PHE A 194 -13.79 -7.85 10.14
CA PHE A 194 -14.72 -8.77 9.49
C PHE A 194 -16.08 -8.13 9.14
N ARG A 195 -16.58 -7.21 9.98
CA ARG A 195 -17.82 -6.46 9.71
C ARG A 195 -17.75 -5.57 8.45
N PHE A 196 -16.55 -5.26 7.99
CA PHE A 196 -16.27 -4.43 6.81
C PHE A 196 -15.87 -5.28 5.58
N ALA A 197 -15.97 -6.61 5.65
CA ALA A 197 -15.55 -7.48 4.55
C ALA A 197 -16.38 -7.29 3.27
N GLY A 198 -17.69 -6.99 3.40
CA GLY A 198 -18.54 -6.64 2.26
C GLY A 198 -18.11 -5.34 1.61
N GLN A 199 -17.99 -4.27 2.39
CA GLN A 199 -17.52 -2.96 1.93
C GLN A 199 -16.13 -3.02 1.28
N LYS A 200 -15.21 -3.83 1.82
CA LYS A 200 -13.91 -4.09 1.19
C LYS A 200 -14.03 -4.81 -0.16
N ARG A 201 -15.00 -5.70 -0.33
CA ARG A 201 -15.21 -6.44 -1.58
C ARG A 201 -15.85 -5.56 -2.65
N ASP A 202 -16.73 -4.66 -2.24
CA ASP A 202 -17.42 -3.73 -3.13
C ASP A 202 -16.47 -2.64 -3.65
N ALA A 203 -15.49 -2.25 -2.82
CA ALA A 203 -14.41 -1.32 -3.14
C ALA A 203 -13.38 -1.93 -4.09
#